data_AF-A0A9P6W8X2-F1
#
_entry.id   AF-A0A9P6W8X2-F1
#
_cell.length_a   1.000
_cell.length_b   1.000
_cell.length_c   1.000
_cell.angle_alpha   90.00
_cell.angle_beta   90.00
_cell.angle_gamma   90.00
#
_symmetry.space_group_name_H-M   'P 1'
#
loop_
_entity.id
_entity.type
_entity.pdbx_description
1 polymer ?
#
loop_
_entity_poly.entity_id
_entity_poly.type
_entity_poly.pdbx_seq_one_letter_code
_entity_poly.pdbx_strand_id
1 'polypeptide(L)'
;MNVIPNNSYQATVASNQDKLHQSNAVPSLPDTLRQQEGGAVPLSSQIGNKHPLETRISEWDQTQRDRQLEQYRQIFGIAEPMKRVMELEIIEKTDFNPLNSASSIHKDILLNKDTSIDWEDIYKNNGTTGVSSSNMVNNDIHTQIENKLQL
;
A
#
# COMPACT_ATOMS: atom_id res chain seq x y z
N MET A 1 16.60 49.71 -42.62
CA MET A 1 15.69 49.10 -41.64
C MET A 1 16.35 49.21 -40.28
N ASN A 2 15.75 49.97 -39.35
CA ASN A 2 16.31 50.14 -38.01
C ASN A 2 15.66 49.10 -37.08
N VAL A 3 16.40 48.06 -36.71
CA VAL A 3 15.92 47.02 -35.79
C VAL A 3 16.19 47.50 -34.38
N ILE A 4 15.20 48.13 -33.76
CA ILE A 4 15.27 48.55 -32.36
C ILE A 4 14.77 47.37 -31.50
N PRO A 5 15.60 46.79 -30.61
CA PRO A 5 15.15 45.75 -29.71
C PRO A 5 14.08 46.29 -28.76
N ASN A 6 13.12 45.44 -28.38
CA ASN A 6 12.08 45.84 -27.43
C ASN A 6 12.70 46.15 -26.05
N ASN A 7 12.13 47.14 -25.34
CA ASN A 7 12.63 47.63 -24.06
C ASN A 7 12.24 46.73 -22.87
N SER A 8 12.01 45.44 -23.07
CA SER A 8 11.66 44.53 -21.97
C SER A 8 12.91 43.87 -21.39
N TYR A 9 13.85 44.68 -20.92
CA TYR A 9 15.06 44.20 -20.25
C TYR A 9 14.76 43.90 -18.78
N GLN A 10 14.90 42.63 -18.39
CA GLN A 10 14.80 42.22 -16.98
C GLN A 10 16.21 42.13 -16.40
N ALA A 11 16.55 43.08 -15.52
CA ALA A 11 17.88 43.16 -14.90
C ALA A 11 18.05 42.17 -13.73
N THR A 12 16.97 41.55 -13.26
CA THR A 12 16.97 40.61 -12.15
C THR A 12 16.01 39.46 -12.45
N VAL A 13 16.41 38.24 -12.11
CA VAL A 13 15.61 37.04 -12.32
C VAL A 13 15.34 36.43 -10.94
N ALA A 14 14.07 36.43 -10.51
CA ALA A 14 13.66 35.81 -9.26
C ALA A 14 13.18 34.37 -9.55
N SER A 15 13.71 33.39 -8.84
CA SER A 15 13.32 31.97 -8.93
C SER A 15 11.96 31.65 -8.30
N ASN A 16 11.30 32.64 -7.69
CA ASN A 16 10.16 32.44 -6.79
C ASN A 16 8.87 33.04 -7.36
N GLN A 17 8.90 33.53 -8.61
CA GLN A 17 7.71 34.05 -9.27
C GLN A 17 7.10 32.94 -10.09
N ASP A 18 5.87 32.54 -9.73
CA ASP A 18 5.00 31.64 -10.49
C ASP A 18 4.65 32.28 -11.84
N LYS A 19 5.59 32.27 -12.77
CA LYS A 19 5.38 32.51 -14.18
C LYS A 19 5.58 31.19 -14.87
N LEU A 20 4.60 30.78 -15.67
CA LEU A 20 4.74 29.69 -16.64
C LEU A 20 6.06 29.91 -17.40
N HIS A 21 7.08 29.08 -17.14
CA HIS A 21 8.33 29.20 -17.87
C HIS A 21 8.04 28.84 -19.33
N GLN A 22 8.05 29.84 -20.20
CA GLN A 22 7.84 29.70 -21.64
C GLN A 22 9.19 29.64 -22.34
N SER A 23 9.25 28.94 -23.47
CA SER A 23 10.49 28.83 -24.20
C SER A 23 10.92 30.19 -24.77
N ASN A 24 12.22 30.51 -24.69
CA ASN A 24 12.76 31.75 -25.25
C ASN A 24 12.63 31.82 -26.78
N ALA A 25 12.56 30.67 -27.45
CA ALA A 25 12.45 30.59 -28.91
C ALA A 25 10.99 30.74 -29.38
N VAL A 26 10.03 30.19 -28.62
CA VAL A 26 8.60 30.18 -28.97
C VAL A 26 7.77 30.42 -27.69
N PRO A 27 7.21 31.61 -27.49
CA PRO A 27 6.46 31.95 -26.28
C PRO A 27 5.23 31.07 -26.03
N SER A 28 4.67 30.46 -27.08
CA SER A 28 3.49 29.59 -26.96
C SER A 28 3.80 28.19 -26.43
N LEU A 29 5.07 27.80 -26.31
CA LEU A 29 5.48 26.48 -25.85
C LEU A 29 6.02 26.54 -24.41
N PRO A 30 5.52 25.71 -23.48
CA PRO A 30 6.08 25.62 -22.13
C PRO A 30 7.50 25.03 -22.17
N ASP A 31 8.40 25.59 -21.36
CA ASP A 31 9.77 25.15 -21.19
C ASP A 31 9.84 24.07 -20.10
N THR A 32 9.67 22.81 -20.50
CA THR A 32 9.62 21.65 -19.58
C THR A 32 10.91 21.42 -18.80
N LEU A 33 12.07 21.81 -19.36
CA LEU A 33 13.36 21.70 -18.67
C LEU A 33 13.45 22.67 -17.49
N ARG A 34 12.96 23.90 -17.67
CA ARG A 34 12.92 24.91 -16.60
C ARG A 34 11.75 24.71 -15.63
N GLN A 35 10.62 24.24 -16.12
CA GLN A 35 9.47 23.88 -15.29
C GLN A 35 9.74 22.66 -14.41
N GLN A 36 10.79 21.89 -14.70
CA GLN A 36 11.13 20.67 -13.94
C GLN A 36 9.99 19.63 -13.91
N GLU A 37 9.01 19.79 -14.80
CA GLU A 37 7.84 18.94 -15.00
C GLU A 37 8.17 17.89 -16.08
N GLY A 38 8.14 16.61 -15.69
CA GLY A 38 8.04 15.49 -16.63
C GLY A 38 9.32 14.91 -17.26
N GLY A 39 10.54 15.39 -17.00
CA GLY A 39 11.71 14.73 -17.63
C GLY A 39 13.12 15.03 -17.12
N ALA A 40 13.39 16.20 -16.54
CA ALA A 40 14.77 16.59 -16.16
C ALA A 40 15.10 16.40 -14.67
N VAL A 41 14.10 16.15 -13.84
CA VAL A 41 14.26 15.95 -12.40
C VAL A 41 14.07 14.46 -12.13
N PRO A 42 15.06 13.75 -11.54
CA PRO A 42 14.88 12.34 -11.26
C PRO A 42 13.68 12.19 -10.32
N LEU A 43 12.79 11.24 -10.62
CA LEU A 43 11.57 10.99 -9.83
C LEU A 43 11.87 10.87 -8.33
N SER A 44 13.07 10.37 -7.98
CA SER A 44 13.59 10.30 -6.60
C SER A 44 13.64 11.64 -5.87
N SER A 45 13.81 12.76 -6.57
CA SER A 45 13.81 14.11 -5.98
C SER A 45 12.42 14.75 -5.91
N GLN A 46 11.46 14.29 -6.72
CA GLN A 46 10.03 14.67 -6.61
C GLN A 46 9.30 13.89 -5.51
N ILE A 47 9.72 12.65 -5.23
CA ILE A 47 9.17 11.78 -4.17
C ILE A 47 9.48 12.30 -2.74
N GLY A 48 10.27 13.37 -2.61
CA GLY A 48 10.57 14.02 -1.35
C GLY A 48 11.71 13.34 -0.58
N ASN A 49 12.17 14.01 0.48
CA ASN A 49 13.25 13.58 1.38
C ASN A 49 12.86 12.36 2.25
N LYS A 50 12.21 11.36 1.68
CA LYS A 50 11.82 10.13 2.38
C LYS A 50 12.88 9.06 2.19
N HIS A 51 13.12 8.30 3.24
CA HIS A 51 14.11 7.24 3.17
C HIS A 51 13.55 6.09 2.32
N PRO A 52 14.32 5.48 1.40
CA PRO A 52 13.82 4.38 0.55
C PRO A 52 13.39 3.13 1.33
N LEU A 53 13.80 2.99 2.61
CA LEU A 53 13.30 1.93 3.49
C LEU A 53 12.07 2.33 4.29
N GLU A 54 11.72 3.62 4.38
CA GLU A 54 10.56 4.07 5.14
C GLU A 54 9.28 3.40 4.63
N THR A 55 9.07 3.43 3.30
CA THR A 55 7.94 2.75 2.65
C THR A 55 7.96 1.24 2.88
N ARG A 56 9.14 0.61 2.84
CA ARG A 56 9.26 -0.85 3.05
C ARG A 56 8.99 -1.26 4.50
N ILE A 57 9.34 -0.39 5.45
CA ILE A 57 9.10 -0.65 6.87
C ILE A 57 7.61 -0.38 7.19
N SER A 58 7.01 0.66 6.62
CA SER A 58 5.57 0.92 6.79
C SER A 58 4.69 -0.17 6.20
N GLU A 59 5.13 -0.81 5.11
CA GLU A 59 4.39 -1.86 4.38
C GLU A 59 5.16 -3.19 4.37
N TRP A 60 5.75 -3.56 5.51
CA TRP A 60 6.63 -4.72 5.61
C TRP A 60 5.97 -6.02 5.15
N ASP A 61 4.78 -6.32 5.68
CA ASP A 61 4.08 -7.59 5.39
C ASP A 61 3.68 -7.68 3.91
N GLN A 62 3.16 -6.59 3.35
CA GLN A 62 2.79 -6.52 1.93
C GLN A 62 4.02 -6.71 1.04
N THR A 63 5.12 -6.00 1.34
CA THR A 63 6.37 -6.10 0.59
C THR A 63 6.96 -7.50 0.65
N GLN A 64 6.89 -8.14 1.83
CA GLN A 64 7.38 -9.49 2.06
C GLN A 64 6.54 -10.51 1.28
N ARG A 65 5.22 -10.38 1.29
CA ARG A 65 4.29 -11.20 0.52
C ARG A 65 4.48 -11.06 -0.98
N ASP A 66 4.63 -9.84 -1.48
CA ASP A 66 4.84 -9.58 -2.92
C ASP A 66 6.17 -10.18 -3.38
N ARG A 67 7.23 -10.07 -2.58
CA ARG A 67 8.50 -10.76 -2.83
C ARG A 67 8.33 -12.28 -2.91
N GLN A 68 7.54 -12.88 -2.02
CA GLN A 68 7.29 -14.33 -2.06
C GLN A 68 6.54 -14.74 -3.33
N LEU A 69 5.49 -14.02 -3.72
CA LEU A 69 4.74 -14.30 -4.95
C LEU A 69 5.62 -14.17 -6.20
N GLU A 70 6.56 -13.22 -6.19
CA GLU A 70 7.57 -13.07 -7.22
C GLU A 70 8.51 -14.29 -7.31
N GLN A 71 8.96 -14.82 -6.17
CA GLN A 71 9.77 -16.04 -6.12
C GLN A 71 8.99 -17.26 -6.64
N TYR A 72 7.74 -17.41 -6.20
CA TYR A 72 6.84 -18.45 -6.67
C TYR A 72 6.64 -18.38 -8.18
N ARG A 73 6.42 -17.17 -8.71
CA ARG A 73 6.33 -16.96 -10.16
C ARG A 73 7.60 -17.39 -10.90
N GLN A 74 8.78 -17.13 -10.34
CA GLN A 74 10.05 -17.49 -10.97
C GLN A 74 10.34 -19.00 -10.93
N ILE A 75 9.98 -19.68 -9.84
CA ILE A 75 10.30 -21.10 -9.64
C ILE A 75 9.23 -22.01 -10.27
N PHE A 76 7.96 -21.69 -10.09
CA PHE A 76 6.83 -22.55 -10.43
C PHE A 76 5.94 -21.98 -11.55
N GLY A 77 6.21 -20.76 -12.00
CA GLY A 77 5.43 -20.08 -13.04
C GLY A 77 4.22 -19.33 -12.49
N ILE A 78 3.39 -18.78 -13.39
CA ILE A 78 2.29 -17.87 -13.02
C ILE A 78 1.12 -18.55 -12.30
N ALA A 79 0.99 -19.88 -12.44
CA ALA A 79 -0.15 -20.61 -11.89
C ALA A 79 -0.17 -20.62 -10.36
N GLU A 80 0.99 -20.74 -9.72
CA GLU A 80 1.10 -20.81 -8.26
C GLU A 80 0.68 -19.51 -7.55
N PRO A 81 1.22 -18.31 -7.89
CA PRO A 81 0.80 -17.08 -7.23
C PRO A 81 -0.70 -16.81 -7.45
N MET A 82 -1.25 -17.14 -8.63
CA MET A 82 -2.68 -17.00 -8.90
C MET A 82 -3.52 -17.92 -8.01
N LYS A 83 -3.14 -19.21 -7.90
CA LYS A 83 -3.81 -20.17 -7.03
C LYS A 83 -3.81 -19.69 -5.58
N ARG A 84 -2.66 -19.25 -5.07
CA ARG A 84 -2.52 -18.80 -3.68
C ARG A 84 -3.39 -17.58 -3.37
N VAL A 85 -3.45 -16.60 -4.28
CA VAL A 85 -4.32 -15.43 -4.13
C VAL A 85 -5.79 -15.84 -4.15
N MET A 86 -6.19 -16.72 -5.06
CA MET A 86 -7.57 -17.22 -5.14
C MET A 86 -7.97 -18.03 -3.90
N GLU A 87 -7.08 -18.88 -3.39
CA GLU A 87 -7.32 -19.67 -2.17
C GLU A 87 -7.48 -18.76 -0.94
N LEU A 88 -6.66 -17.71 -0.84
CA LEU A 88 -6.79 -16.71 0.21
C LEU A 88 -8.14 -15.98 0.13
N GLU A 89 -8.57 -15.57 -1.06
CA GLU A 89 -9.87 -14.93 -1.27
C GLU A 89 -11.04 -15.85 -0.90
N ILE A 90 -10.95 -17.14 -1.24
CA ILE A 90 -11.95 -18.15 -0.87
C ILE A 90 -12.02 -18.26 0.65
N ILE A 91 -10.88 -18.36 1.34
CA ILE A 91 -10.85 -18.47 2.80
C ILE A 91 -11.43 -17.21 3.43
N GLU A 92 -11.04 -16.02 3.00
CA GLU A 92 -11.60 -14.78 3.56
C GLU A 92 -13.12 -14.66 3.41
N LYS A 93 -13.69 -15.25 2.36
CA LYS A 93 -15.15 -15.31 2.16
C LYS A 93 -15.83 -16.42 2.97
N THR A 94 -15.14 -17.54 3.21
CA THR A 94 -15.73 -18.77 3.77
C THR A 94 -15.41 -18.99 5.25
N ASP A 95 -14.43 -18.27 5.80
CA ASP A 95 -13.93 -18.44 7.15
C ASP A 95 -14.94 -17.95 8.18
N PHE A 96 -15.80 -18.87 8.60
CA PHE A 96 -16.72 -18.71 9.72
C PHE A 96 -16.39 -19.80 10.74
N ASN A 97 -15.73 -19.40 11.83
CA ASN A 97 -15.39 -20.30 12.93
C ASN A 97 -15.98 -19.80 14.25
N PRO A 98 -17.23 -20.17 14.58
CA PRO A 98 -17.91 -19.67 15.78
C PRO A 98 -17.34 -20.24 17.09
N LEU A 99 -16.58 -21.34 17.01
CA LEU A 99 -16.03 -22.02 18.18
C LEU A 99 -14.62 -21.55 18.55
N ASN A 100 -13.88 -21.03 17.58
CA ASN A 100 -12.52 -20.56 17.79
C ASN A 100 -12.33 -19.23 17.06
N SER A 101 -12.41 -18.15 17.82
CA SER A 101 -12.19 -16.77 17.34
C SER A 101 -10.71 -16.40 17.22
N ALA A 102 -9.78 -17.34 17.41
CA ALA A 102 -8.39 -17.13 17.02
C ALA A 102 -8.27 -17.06 15.49
N SER A 103 -7.16 -16.50 14.99
CA SER A 103 -6.86 -16.46 13.56
C SER A 103 -7.10 -17.81 12.89
N SER A 104 -7.63 -17.80 11.67
CA SER A 104 -7.88 -19.03 10.94
C SER A 104 -6.57 -19.64 10.47
N ILE A 105 -6.29 -20.83 11.01
CA ILE A 105 -5.11 -21.64 10.67
C ILE A 105 -4.93 -21.78 9.15
N HIS A 106 -6.03 -21.83 8.39
CA HIS A 106 -6.01 -21.92 6.93
C HIS A 106 -5.42 -20.66 6.28
N LYS A 107 -5.81 -19.49 6.80
CA LYS A 107 -5.26 -18.20 6.35
C LYS A 107 -3.77 -18.11 6.71
N ASP A 108 -3.41 -18.53 7.91
CA ASP A 108 -2.02 -18.47 8.39
C ASP A 108 -1.08 -19.38 7.56
N ILE A 109 -1.53 -20.58 7.17
CA ILE A 109 -0.78 -21.46 6.27
C ILE A 109 -0.56 -20.81 4.91
N LEU A 110 -1.59 -20.20 4.32
CA LEU A 110 -1.45 -19.58 3.00
C LEU A 110 -0.54 -18.35 3.00
N LEU A 111 -0.51 -17.62 4.12
CA LEU A 111 0.39 -16.50 4.36
C LEU A 111 1.79 -16.93 4.81
N ASN A 112 2.04 -18.24 4.98
CA ASN A 112 3.27 -18.79 5.57
C ASN A 112 3.59 -18.20 6.96
N LYS A 113 2.54 -17.90 7.75
CA LYS A 113 2.60 -17.35 9.11
C LYS A 113 2.45 -18.43 10.19
N ASP A 114 2.21 -19.67 9.81
CA ASP A 114 1.97 -20.82 10.69
C ASP A 114 3.12 -21.13 11.67
N THR A 115 4.34 -20.74 11.31
CA THR A 115 5.55 -20.93 12.16
C THR A 115 5.99 -19.68 12.91
N SER A 116 5.38 -18.52 12.64
CA SER A 116 5.68 -17.26 13.33
C SER A 116 4.71 -17.02 14.48
N ILE A 117 5.21 -16.40 15.55
CA ILE A 117 4.42 -16.05 16.73
C ILE A 117 4.50 -14.54 16.89
N ASP A 118 3.35 -13.88 16.87
CA ASP A 118 3.26 -12.44 17.12
C ASP A 118 2.88 -12.16 18.57
N TRP A 119 3.03 -10.89 18.97
CA TRP A 119 2.67 -10.46 20.32
C TRP A 119 1.17 -10.67 20.61
N GLU A 120 0.30 -10.63 19.59
CA GLU A 120 -1.15 -10.87 19.70
C GLU A 120 -1.48 -12.32 20.06
N ASP A 121 -0.64 -13.28 19.66
CA ASP A 121 -0.81 -14.70 19.96
C ASP A 121 -0.50 -15.01 21.43
N ILE A 122 0.50 -14.32 21.97
CA ILE A 122 0.96 -14.44 23.36
C ILE A 122 0.04 -13.65 24.29
N TYR A 123 -0.24 -12.40 23.93
CA TYR A 123 -1.11 -11.49 24.65
C TYR A 123 -2.42 -11.33 23.90
N LYS A 124 -3.24 -12.38 23.93
CA LYS A 124 -4.62 -12.30 23.44
C LYS A 124 -5.29 -11.16 24.19
N ASN A 125 -5.70 -10.12 23.46
CA ASN A 125 -6.37 -8.96 24.02
C ASN A 125 -7.51 -9.43 24.92
N ASN A 126 -7.33 -9.31 26.24
CA ASN A 126 -8.25 -9.82 27.26
C ASN A 126 -9.52 -8.95 27.36
N GLY A 127 -9.88 -8.25 26.28
CA GLY A 127 -10.92 -7.22 26.22
C GLY A 127 -12.09 -7.52 25.29
N THR A 128 -11.97 -8.43 24.32
CA THR A 128 -13.10 -8.76 23.41
C THR A 128 -13.16 -10.20 22.91
N THR A 129 -12.10 -11.00 23.07
CA THR A 129 -12.08 -12.41 22.67
C THR A 129 -11.30 -13.24 23.68
N GLY A 130 -11.48 -12.88 24.95
CA GLY A 130 -11.12 -13.75 26.06
C GLY A 130 -11.98 -14.99 26.00
N VAL A 131 -11.40 -16.12 26.41
CA VAL A 131 -12.14 -17.26 26.95
C VAL A 131 -12.95 -16.74 28.15
N SER A 132 -14.06 -16.07 27.86
CA SER A 132 -14.97 -15.46 28.82
C SER A 132 -15.84 -16.58 29.36
N SER A 133 -15.31 -17.26 30.36
CA SER A 133 -16.06 -17.71 31.53
C SER A 133 -17.52 -18.08 31.26
N SER A 134 -17.78 -19.17 30.52
CA SER A 134 -18.95 -20.08 30.56
C SER A 134 -20.40 -19.51 30.72
N ASN A 135 -20.65 -18.21 30.82
CA ASN A 135 -21.87 -17.62 31.39
C ASN A 135 -22.19 -16.22 30.83
N MET A 136 -21.75 -15.88 29.61
CA MET A 136 -22.14 -14.64 28.95
C MET A 136 -22.91 -14.95 27.66
N VAL A 137 -24.21 -14.64 27.69
CA VAL A 137 -25.23 -14.78 26.63
C VAL A 137 -24.84 -14.11 25.29
N ASN A 138 -23.79 -13.28 25.27
CA ASN A 138 -23.32 -12.54 24.09
C ASN A 138 -22.32 -13.32 23.22
N ASN A 139 -21.86 -14.50 23.65
CA ASN A 139 -20.99 -15.40 22.87
C ASN A 139 -21.71 -16.69 22.47
N ASP A 140 -23.04 -16.69 22.41
CA ASP A 140 -23.78 -17.84 21.93
C ASP A 140 -23.50 -18.03 20.42
N ILE A 141 -23.16 -19.26 20.04
CA ILE A 141 -22.90 -19.68 18.66
C ILE A 141 -24.11 -19.30 17.78
N HIS A 142 -25.32 -19.42 18.34
CA HIS A 142 -26.55 -19.04 17.67
C HIS A 142 -26.57 -17.56 17.28
N THR A 143 -26.26 -16.65 18.22
CA THR A 143 -26.20 -15.20 17.97
C THR A 143 -25.10 -14.84 16.97
N GLN A 144 -23.96 -15.53 17.00
CA GLN A 144 -22.87 -15.32 16.03
C GLN A 144 -23.28 -15.75 14.61
N ILE A 145 -23.99 -16.87 14.49
CA ILE A 145 -24.53 -17.37 13.22
C ILE A 145 -25.57 -16.39 12.67
N GLU A 146 -26.49 -15.91 13.50
CA GLU A 146 -27.52 -14.93 13.14
C GLU A 146 -26.88 -13.65 12.59
N ASN A 147 -25.92 -13.07 13.33
CA ASN A 147 -25.18 -11.89 12.89
C ASN A 147 -24.42 -12.09 11.57
N LYS A 148 -23.81 -13.27 11.34
CA LYS A 148 -23.08 -13.57 10.11
C LYS A 148 -24.02 -13.74 8.92
N LEU A 149 -25.16 -14.40 9.11
CA LEU A 149 -26.15 -14.67 8.06
C LEU A 149 -27.11 -13.50 7.82
N GLN A 150 -27.03 -12.43 8.65
CA GLN A 150 -27.95 -11.29 8.62
C GLN A 150 -29.42 -11.74 8.74
N LEU A 151 -29.66 -12.77 9.55
CA LEU A 151 -31.00 -13.22 9.94
C LEU A 151 -31.49 -12.40 11.12
#